data_AF-A0A6J2WE57-F1
#
_entry.id   AF-A0A6J2WE57-F1
#
_cell.length_a   1.000
_cell.length_b   1.000
_cell.length_c   1.000
_cell.angle_alpha   90.00
_cell.angle_beta   90.00
_cell.angle_gamma   90.00
#
_symmetry.space_group_name_H-M   'P 1'
#
loop_
_entity.id
_entity.type
_entity.pdbx_description
1 polymer ?
#
loop_
_entity_poly.entity_id
_entity_poly.type
_entity_poly.pdbx_seq_one_letter_code
_entity_poly.pdbx_strand_id
1 'polypeptide(L)'
;MALNVPGLIVMLVFYALVLLTGIWAARKSKREERKTTGDKTEITLLGGRSINLLVGIFTMTATWVGGGFILGISEAVYNPKMGLIWALMPLQYSLSFVLGGLVFAKPMRERRYVTMIDPFQEKYGRVLSTLILIPAIIGDILWVACTLISLGSTVSVILDLQYFYSIVISAAVAIVYTLLGGLFSVAYTDVIQLLLIFVSLWLCVPFLLLSPIPSDITVTSFNHTHQPPWVGVLEVEDVWRWLDDFLVLGLGCLSFQCFHQRTLSASSVAKAQVTCFAAGVVILILGVPPILVGAVAASTDWNLTGYGLPSPYERGDTSAILPITLQYLTPNFISIVGIGAIAAAVMSSTDSALISSTSMFSSNIYKKIIRQGASDREMLWVIRITVVVVGLAGTGLTFLDKSVLAFWVLGADMSYTVIFPQLVAVLFFPISNGYGAVAGYVLGALIRILSGEPLLGMPPLIHFPGSGLVDGVYVQRFPVRTVAMLFSLCSIPVFSFLFIKFFGWGLLPKSWDVFEVNRKAATSSRTIERTLTTSPKSEGSPQPVTDGEEVEMSPRDTNESLDGEKQRTSPNVASVSSEPQVEGELDEQHLVSQQLIGTRL
;
A
#
# COMPACT_ATOMS: atom_id res chain seq x y z
N MET A 1 -21.72 -4.14 -30.21
CA MET A 1 -21.39 -3.04 -29.28
C MET A 1 -20.63 -2.00 -30.07
N ALA A 2 -21.13 -0.76 -30.10
CA ALA A 2 -20.43 0.35 -30.74
C ALA A 2 -19.63 1.07 -29.66
N LEU A 3 -18.30 1.13 -29.82
CA LEU A 3 -17.38 1.77 -28.87
C LEU A 3 -17.87 3.20 -28.54
N ASN A 4 -17.92 3.56 -27.25
CA ASN A 4 -18.26 4.91 -26.83
C ASN A 4 -17.13 5.89 -27.19
N VAL A 5 -17.20 6.46 -28.39
CA VAL A 5 -16.16 7.34 -28.95
C VAL A 5 -15.88 8.57 -28.06
N PRO A 6 -16.88 9.29 -27.53
CA PRO A 6 -16.63 10.37 -26.57
C PRO A 6 -15.89 9.89 -25.31
N GLY A 7 -16.29 8.74 -24.75
CA GLY A 7 -15.62 8.14 -23.60
C GLY A 7 -14.14 7.80 -23.90
N LEU A 8 -13.88 7.21 -25.07
CA LEU A 8 -12.53 6.90 -25.53
C LEU A 8 -11.65 8.15 -25.64
N ILE A 9 -12.15 9.21 -26.29
CA ILE A 9 -11.39 10.44 -26.47
C ILE A 9 -10.99 11.03 -25.12
N VAL A 10 -11.92 11.10 -24.16
CA VAL A 10 -11.60 11.64 -22.84
C VAL A 10 -10.63 10.76 -22.07
N MET A 11 -10.79 9.43 -22.14
CA MET A 11 -9.83 8.50 -21.54
C MET A 11 -8.42 8.65 -22.13
N LEU A 12 -8.31 8.80 -23.45
CA LEU A 12 -7.03 9.04 -24.12
C LEU A 12 -6.41 10.37 -23.70
N VAL A 13 -7.20 11.45 -23.64
CA VAL A 13 -6.74 12.77 -23.16
C VAL A 13 -6.28 12.68 -21.70
N PHE A 14 -7.04 11.98 -20.87
CA PHE A 14 -6.72 11.78 -19.46
C PHE A 14 -5.41 11.00 -19.28
N TYR A 15 -5.28 9.84 -19.92
CA TYR A 15 -4.04 9.05 -19.87
C TYR A 15 -2.86 9.79 -20.49
N ALA A 16 -3.06 10.55 -21.57
CA ALA A 16 -2.02 11.40 -22.12
C ALA A 16 -1.60 12.49 -21.12
N LEU A 17 -2.53 13.11 -20.41
CA LEU A 17 -2.23 14.11 -19.38
C LEU A 17 -1.40 13.49 -18.25
N VAL A 18 -1.81 12.33 -17.73
CA VAL A 18 -1.06 11.61 -16.67
C VAL A 18 0.34 11.21 -17.16
N LEU A 19 0.44 10.66 -18.37
CA LEU A 19 1.71 10.23 -18.95
C LEU A 19 2.64 11.41 -19.24
N LEU A 20 2.13 12.51 -19.80
CA LEU A 20 2.91 13.71 -20.08
C LEU A 20 3.38 14.41 -18.80
N THR A 21 2.51 14.51 -17.78
CA THR A 21 2.87 15.06 -16.47
C THR A 21 3.89 14.17 -15.78
N GLY A 22 3.73 12.86 -15.87
CA GLY A 22 4.69 11.87 -15.39
C GLY A 22 6.07 12.00 -16.06
N ILE A 23 6.11 12.10 -17.40
CA ILE A 23 7.37 12.31 -18.16
C ILE A 23 8.00 13.66 -17.81
N TRP A 24 7.20 14.73 -17.72
CA TRP A 24 7.69 16.06 -17.32
C TRP A 24 8.29 16.03 -15.91
N ALA A 25 7.60 15.40 -14.96
CA ALA A 25 8.07 15.25 -13.59
C ALA A 25 9.32 14.37 -13.50
N ALA A 26 9.41 13.30 -14.29
CA ALA A 26 10.61 12.46 -14.39
C ALA A 26 11.81 13.23 -14.97
N ARG A 27 11.58 14.08 -15.99
CA ARG A 27 12.63 14.97 -16.54
C ARG A 27 13.06 16.03 -15.53
N LYS A 28 12.12 16.60 -14.78
CA LYS A 28 12.41 17.55 -13.70
C LYS A 28 13.20 16.89 -12.57
N SER A 29 12.79 15.69 -12.16
CA SER A 29 13.49 14.88 -11.17
C SER A 29 14.93 14.57 -11.60
N LYS A 30 15.16 14.14 -12.84
CA LYS A 30 16.52 13.96 -13.39
C LYS A 30 17.36 15.24 -13.41
N ARG A 31 16.73 16.41 -13.54
CA ARG A 31 17.44 17.70 -13.47
C ARG A 31 17.80 18.06 -12.04
N GLU A 32 16.95 17.72 -11.06
CA GLU A 32 17.26 17.90 -9.64
C GLU A 32 18.29 16.86 -9.15
N GLU A 33 18.23 15.63 -9.64
CA GLU A 33 19.21 14.56 -9.40
C GLU A 33 20.63 15.01 -9.76
N ARG A 34 20.80 15.72 -10.87
CA ARG A 34 22.11 16.29 -11.27
C ARG A 34 22.65 17.35 -10.30
N LYS A 35 21.80 17.91 -9.43
CA LYS A 35 22.16 18.94 -8.45
C LYS A 35 22.39 18.36 -7.05
N THR A 36 22.03 17.11 -6.79
CA THR A 36 22.10 16.49 -5.45
C THR A 36 23.12 15.37 -5.43
N THR A 37 24.09 15.44 -4.51
CA THR A 37 25.03 14.36 -4.19
C THR A 37 24.37 13.36 -3.24
N GLY A 38 23.58 12.41 -3.78
CA GLY A 38 22.94 11.34 -3.02
C GLY A 38 22.96 10.00 -3.75
N ASP A 39 22.77 8.88 -3.04
CA ASP A 39 22.61 7.55 -3.64
C ASP A 39 21.40 7.57 -4.58
N LYS A 40 21.59 7.22 -5.86
CA LYS A 40 20.53 7.25 -6.89
C LYS A 40 19.34 6.38 -6.51
N THR A 41 19.57 5.35 -5.71
CA THR A 41 18.50 4.49 -5.19
C THR A 41 17.64 5.22 -4.16
N GLU A 42 18.22 6.02 -3.26
CA GLU A 42 17.47 6.87 -2.31
C GLU A 42 16.67 7.95 -3.05
N ILE A 43 17.22 8.53 -4.12
CA ILE A 43 16.50 9.51 -4.95
C ILE A 43 15.29 8.85 -5.64
N THR A 44 15.47 7.67 -6.21
CA THR A 44 14.40 6.96 -6.93
C THR A 44 13.29 6.50 -5.99
N LEU A 45 13.65 6.06 -4.77
CA LEU A 45 12.73 5.44 -3.82
C LEU A 45 12.14 6.41 -2.79
N LEU A 46 12.82 7.50 -2.44
CA LEU A 46 12.37 8.48 -1.42
C LEU A 46 12.31 9.92 -1.95
N GLY A 47 12.52 10.12 -3.24
CA GLY A 47 12.53 11.47 -3.81
C GLY A 47 13.59 12.36 -3.16
N GLY A 48 14.74 11.82 -2.78
CA GLY A 48 15.82 12.56 -2.11
C GLY A 48 15.39 13.22 -0.79
N ARG A 49 14.24 12.83 -0.23
CA ARG A 49 13.67 13.37 1.01
C ARG A 49 13.43 14.89 0.97
N SER A 50 13.14 15.43 -0.22
CA SER A 50 12.91 16.86 -0.41
C SER A 50 11.44 17.20 -0.69
N ILE A 51 10.53 16.24 -0.52
CA ILE A 51 9.10 16.47 -0.75
C ILE A 51 8.60 17.55 0.21
N ASN A 52 8.01 18.59 -0.37
CA ASN A 52 7.45 19.71 0.36
C ASN A 52 6.12 19.32 1.02
N LEU A 53 5.65 20.14 1.97
CA LEU A 53 4.47 19.79 2.77
C LEU A 53 3.22 19.58 1.90
N LEU A 54 2.98 20.48 0.94
CA LEU A 54 1.80 20.41 0.06
C LEU A 54 1.81 19.12 -0.77
N VAL A 55 2.88 18.88 -1.54
CA VAL A 55 3.01 17.66 -2.34
C VAL A 55 2.92 16.42 -1.45
N GLY A 56 3.50 16.46 -0.24
CA GLY A 56 3.39 15.42 0.78
C GLY A 56 1.95 15.10 1.17
N ILE A 57 1.12 16.11 1.47
CA ILE A 57 -0.30 15.92 1.82
C ILE A 57 -1.06 15.28 0.67
N PHE A 58 -0.86 15.80 -0.54
CA PHE A 58 -1.55 15.33 -1.73
C PHE A 58 -1.15 13.89 -2.09
N THR A 59 0.15 13.56 -2.16
CA THR A 59 0.61 12.19 -2.46
C THR A 59 0.21 11.20 -1.37
N MET A 60 0.29 11.61 -0.10
CA MET A 60 -0.13 10.76 1.02
C MET A 60 -1.63 10.45 0.94
N THR A 61 -2.45 11.43 0.57
CA THR A 61 -3.90 11.22 0.40
C THR A 61 -4.21 10.40 -0.85
N ALA A 62 -3.63 10.75 -2.00
CA ALA A 62 -3.87 10.11 -3.30
C ALA A 62 -3.48 8.62 -3.33
N THR A 63 -2.46 8.24 -2.54
CA THR A 63 -2.06 6.85 -2.39
C THR A 63 -3.23 5.98 -1.87
N TRP A 64 -4.07 6.54 -1.00
CA TRP A 64 -5.13 5.80 -0.30
C TRP A 64 -6.53 6.06 -0.85
N VAL A 65 -6.78 7.27 -1.37
CA VAL A 65 -8.01 7.61 -2.08
C VAL A 65 -7.94 7.09 -3.51
N GLY A 66 -8.01 5.76 -3.65
CA GLY A 66 -7.96 5.04 -4.90
C GLY A 66 -9.21 4.26 -5.24
N GLY A 67 -9.07 3.31 -6.17
CA GLY A 67 -10.16 2.44 -6.61
C GLY A 67 -10.81 1.66 -5.47
N GLY A 68 -10.01 1.00 -4.63
CA GLY A 68 -10.48 0.30 -3.44
C GLY A 68 -11.26 1.20 -2.47
N PHE A 69 -10.82 2.45 -2.31
CA PHE A 69 -11.48 3.41 -1.41
C PHE A 69 -12.78 3.93 -2.01
N ILE A 70 -12.74 4.47 -3.22
CA ILE A 70 -13.88 5.16 -3.83
C ILE A 70 -14.94 4.14 -4.26
N LEU A 71 -14.59 3.09 -5.01
CA LEU A 71 -15.56 2.10 -5.45
C LEU A 71 -16.01 1.22 -4.28
N GLY A 72 -15.09 0.83 -3.39
CA GLY A 72 -15.42 -0.01 -2.24
C GLY A 72 -16.41 0.64 -1.26
N ILE A 73 -16.31 1.95 -1.03
CA ILE A 73 -17.31 2.70 -0.24
C ILE A 73 -18.68 2.66 -0.93
N SER A 74 -18.75 2.99 -2.22
CA SER A 74 -20.02 2.98 -2.94
C SER A 74 -20.62 1.59 -3.04
N GLU A 75 -19.81 0.56 -3.23
CA GLU A 75 -20.20 -0.85 -3.22
C GLU A 75 -20.80 -1.24 -1.86
N ALA A 76 -20.11 -0.90 -0.75
CA ALA A 76 -20.57 -1.23 0.59
C ALA A 76 -21.90 -0.52 0.95
N VAL A 77 -22.04 0.76 0.59
CA VAL A 77 -23.29 1.53 0.85
C VAL A 77 -24.45 1.02 -0.02
N TYR A 78 -24.19 0.65 -1.27
CA TYR A 78 -25.20 0.12 -2.18
C TYR A 78 -25.66 -1.30 -1.79
N ASN A 79 -24.75 -2.14 -1.28
CA ASN A 79 -25.05 -3.54 -1.02
C ASN A 79 -26.13 -3.71 0.09
N PRO A 80 -27.28 -4.34 -0.21
CA PRO A 80 -28.36 -4.60 0.75
C PRO A 80 -27.95 -5.35 2.02
N LYS A 81 -26.86 -6.13 1.98
CA LYS A 81 -26.34 -6.90 3.12
C LYS A 81 -25.39 -6.09 4.02
N MET A 82 -25.01 -4.88 3.61
CA MET A 82 -24.01 -4.04 4.28
C MET A 82 -24.61 -2.68 4.66
N GLY A 83 -24.60 -1.71 3.74
CA GLY A 83 -24.98 -0.32 3.99
C GLY A 83 -23.84 0.53 4.57
N LEU A 84 -24.15 1.80 4.88
CA LEU A 84 -23.22 2.81 5.41
C LEU A 84 -22.46 2.32 6.65
N ILE A 85 -23.11 1.55 7.51
CA ILE A 85 -22.51 1.06 8.75
C ILE A 85 -21.25 0.20 8.52
N TRP A 86 -21.11 -0.41 7.34
CA TRP A 86 -19.92 -1.17 6.95
C TRP A 86 -18.93 -0.35 6.09
N ALA A 87 -19.34 0.82 5.58
CA ALA A 87 -18.50 1.71 4.75
C ALA A 87 -17.64 2.67 5.61
N LEU A 88 -16.95 2.14 6.61
CA LEU A 88 -16.22 2.92 7.63
C LEU A 88 -14.82 3.37 7.20
N MET A 89 -14.44 3.07 5.96
CA MET A 89 -13.11 3.30 5.38
C MET A 89 -12.59 4.73 5.61
N PRO A 90 -13.40 5.79 5.47
CA PRO A 90 -12.95 7.15 5.77
C PRO A 90 -12.50 7.32 7.24
N LEU A 91 -13.25 6.76 8.18
CA LEU A 91 -12.96 6.84 9.63
C LEU A 91 -11.75 5.98 10.00
N GLN A 92 -11.71 4.75 9.49
CA GLN A 92 -10.61 3.80 9.72
C GLN A 92 -9.29 4.39 9.25
N TYR A 93 -9.25 4.94 8.03
CA TYR A 93 -8.05 5.53 7.48
C TYR A 93 -7.65 6.79 8.22
N SER A 94 -8.60 7.69 8.47
CA SER A 94 -8.32 8.90 9.26
C SER A 94 -7.66 8.57 10.60
N LEU A 95 -8.16 7.54 11.29
CA LEU A 95 -7.54 7.02 12.51
C LEU A 95 -6.11 6.51 12.27
N SER A 96 -5.87 5.70 11.23
CA SER A 96 -4.52 5.25 10.85
C SER A 96 -3.57 6.41 10.62
N PHE A 97 -4.00 7.44 9.89
CA PHE A 97 -3.16 8.60 9.59
C PHE A 97 -2.78 9.37 10.85
N VAL A 98 -3.75 9.61 11.74
CA VAL A 98 -3.50 10.28 13.01
C VAL A 98 -2.55 9.46 13.88
N LEU A 99 -2.78 8.16 14.04
CA LEU A 99 -1.88 7.29 14.80
C LEU A 99 -0.49 7.20 14.18
N GLY A 100 -0.40 7.07 12.85
CA GLY A 100 0.84 6.99 12.10
C GLY A 100 1.68 8.26 12.23
N GLY A 101 1.04 9.43 12.17
CA GLY A 101 1.69 10.72 12.41
C GLY A 101 2.18 10.89 13.85
N LEU A 102 1.38 10.49 14.84
CA LEU A 102 1.74 10.63 16.25
C LEU A 102 2.85 9.66 16.67
N VAL A 103 2.73 8.39 16.29
CA VAL A 103 3.51 7.29 16.87
C VAL A 103 4.67 6.87 15.96
N PHE A 104 4.46 6.77 14.65
CA PHE A 104 5.42 6.13 13.74
C PHE A 104 6.28 7.11 12.94
N ALA A 105 5.78 8.30 12.61
CA ALA A 105 6.50 9.24 11.76
C ALA A 105 7.85 9.69 12.35
N LYS A 106 7.88 9.98 13.65
CA LYS A 106 9.10 10.39 14.36
C LYS A 106 10.17 9.30 14.40
N PRO A 107 9.94 8.10 14.98
CA PRO A 107 10.99 7.08 15.09
C PRO A 107 11.50 6.61 13.73
N MET A 108 10.62 6.56 12.72
CA MET A 108 11.00 6.16 11.36
C MET A 108 11.89 7.19 10.68
N ARG A 109 11.55 8.48 10.80
CA ARG A 109 12.25 9.56 10.10
C ARG A 109 13.57 9.95 10.76
N GLU A 110 13.63 9.97 12.10
CA GLU A 110 14.85 10.31 12.86
C GLU A 110 15.99 9.33 12.56
N ARG A 111 15.67 8.04 12.40
CA ARG A 111 16.64 6.99 12.09
C ARG A 111 17.03 6.91 10.62
N ARG A 112 16.49 7.80 9.77
CA ARG A 112 16.78 7.87 8.33
C ARG A 112 16.57 6.53 7.61
N TYR A 113 15.50 5.80 7.96
CA TYR A 113 15.11 4.61 7.22
C TYR A 113 14.65 4.91 5.78
N VAL A 114 14.93 3.99 4.87
CA VAL A 114 14.49 3.97 3.47
C VAL A 114 13.18 3.21 3.34
N THR A 115 13.05 2.12 4.10
CA THR A 115 11.89 1.23 4.08
C THR A 115 11.40 0.94 5.48
N MET A 116 10.15 0.51 5.59
CA MET A 116 9.54 0.02 6.82
C MET A 116 10.28 -1.19 7.39
N ILE A 117 10.97 -1.98 6.55
CA ILE A 117 11.68 -3.20 6.94
C ILE A 117 13.09 -2.92 7.48
N ASP A 118 13.63 -1.71 7.30
CA ASP A 118 14.96 -1.37 7.82
C ASP A 118 15.13 -1.61 9.33
N PRO A 119 14.23 -1.16 10.22
CA PRO A 119 14.33 -1.46 11.65
C PRO A 119 14.33 -2.96 11.96
N PHE A 120 13.63 -3.78 11.16
CA PHE A 120 13.64 -5.23 11.30
C PHE A 120 15.04 -5.77 10.98
N GLN A 121 15.67 -5.30 9.90
CA GLN A 121 16.98 -5.79 9.47
C GLN A 121 18.08 -5.42 10.45
N GLU A 122 18.00 -4.23 11.05
CA GLU A 122 18.92 -3.80 12.10
C GLU A 122 18.77 -4.66 13.37
N LYS A 123 17.53 -4.93 13.79
CA LYS A 123 17.28 -5.61 15.06
C LYS A 123 17.32 -7.13 14.97
N TYR A 124 16.62 -7.70 14.01
CA TYR A 124 16.41 -9.14 13.84
C TYR A 124 17.37 -9.81 12.84
N GLY A 125 18.07 -9.01 12.02
CA GLY A 125 18.99 -9.51 11.01
C GLY A 125 18.32 -9.77 9.66
N ARG A 126 19.13 -9.80 8.60
CA ARG A 126 18.66 -9.69 7.20
C ARG A 126 17.74 -10.82 6.76
N VAL A 127 18.05 -12.06 7.16
CA VAL A 127 17.32 -13.27 6.73
C VAL A 127 15.91 -13.28 7.30
N LEU A 128 15.77 -13.11 8.62
CA LEU A 128 14.46 -13.14 9.28
C LEU A 128 13.56 -11.99 8.81
N SER A 129 14.10 -10.78 8.66
CA SER A 129 13.32 -9.65 8.13
C SER A 129 12.78 -9.89 6.72
N THR A 130 13.48 -10.69 5.91
CA THR A 130 13.02 -11.04 4.56
C THR A 130 11.83 -11.99 4.61
N LEU A 131 11.84 -12.95 5.55
CA LEU A 131 10.68 -13.82 5.75
C LEU A 131 9.45 -13.04 6.23
N ILE A 132 9.66 -12.08 7.15
CA ILE A 132 8.59 -11.20 7.65
C ILE A 132 8.07 -10.25 6.55
N LEU A 133 8.91 -9.92 5.57
CA LEU A 133 8.56 -9.07 4.43
C LEU A 133 7.70 -9.77 3.37
N ILE A 134 7.75 -11.11 3.24
CA ILE A 134 6.99 -11.84 2.20
C ILE A 134 5.48 -11.53 2.27
N PRO A 135 4.81 -11.61 3.45
CA PRO A 135 3.42 -11.19 3.58
C PRO A 135 3.14 -9.75 3.14
N ALA A 136 4.10 -8.84 3.31
CA ALA A 136 3.94 -7.43 2.92
C ALA A 136 3.87 -7.29 1.39
N ILE A 137 4.74 -8.00 0.68
CA ILE A 137 4.76 -8.02 -0.79
C ILE A 137 3.48 -8.69 -1.32
N ILE A 138 3.02 -9.78 -0.69
CA ILE A 138 1.76 -10.42 -1.06
C ILE A 138 0.58 -9.45 -0.84
N GLY A 139 0.55 -8.74 0.29
CA GLY A 139 -0.47 -7.73 0.57
C GLY A 139 -0.50 -6.61 -0.47
N ASP A 140 0.66 -6.12 -0.89
CA ASP A 140 0.76 -5.14 -1.99
C ASP A 140 0.29 -5.72 -3.33
N ILE A 141 0.59 -6.98 -3.66
CA ILE A 141 0.11 -7.65 -4.89
C ILE A 141 -1.42 -7.78 -4.88
N LEU A 142 -2.02 -8.16 -3.75
CA LEU A 142 -3.47 -8.20 -3.56
C LEU A 142 -4.08 -6.80 -3.73
N TRP A 143 -3.39 -5.77 -3.24
CA TRP A 143 -3.84 -4.39 -3.41
C TRP A 143 -3.75 -3.92 -4.87
N VAL A 144 -2.70 -4.31 -5.62
CA VAL A 144 -2.62 -4.08 -7.07
C VAL A 144 -3.77 -4.78 -7.80
N ALA A 145 -4.14 -5.99 -7.41
CA ALA A 145 -5.29 -6.68 -8.01
C ALA A 145 -6.60 -5.89 -7.76
N CYS A 146 -6.83 -5.48 -6.50
CA CYS A 146 -7.97 -4.64 -6.11
C CYS A 146 -8.07 -3.35 -6.95
N THR A 147 -6.95 -2.64 -7.14
CA THR A 147 -6.96 -1.40 -7.95
C THR A 147 -7.16 -1.72 -9.42
N LEU A 148 -6.54 -2.74 -9.99
CA LEU A 148 -6.73 -3.10 -11.40
C LEU A 148 -8.16 -3.56 -11.71
N ILE A 149 -8.83 -4.28 -10.80
CA ILE A 149 -10.26 -4.61 -10.89
C ILE A 149 -11.09 -3.32 -10.93
N SER A 150 -10.79 -2.37 -10.04
CA SER A 150 -11.49 -1.09 -9.97
C SER A 150 -11.30 -0.26 -11.25
N LEU A 151 -10.10 -0.27 -11.82
CA LEU A 151 -9.80 0.45 -13.06
C LEU A 151 -10.48 -0.24 -14.25
N GLY A 152 -10.41 -1.57 -14.31
CA GLY A 152 -11.04 -2.39 -15.34
C GLY A 152 -12.56 -2.23 -15.37
N SER A 153 -13.22 -2.21 -14.21
CA SER A 153 -14.67 -1.98 -14.12
C SER A 153 -15.07 -0.57 -14.57
N THR A 154 -14.28 0.44 -14.18
CA THR A 154 -14.46 1.82 -14.60
C THR A 154 -14.32 1.96 -16.14
N VAL A 155 -13.30 1.33 -16.71
CA VAL A 155 -13.01 1.36 -18.15
C VAL A 155 -14.04 0.56 -18.96
N SER A 156 -14.53 -0.57 -18.44
CA SER A 156 -15.58 -1.34 -19.14
C SER A 156 -16.87 -0.55 -19.25
N VAL A 157 -17.26 0.18 -18.20
CA VAL A 157 -18.49 0.98 -18.17
C VAL A 157 -18.38 2.18 -19.13
N ILE A 158 -17.26 2.91 -19.14
CA ILE A 158 -17.13 4.10 -19.98
C ILE A 158 -16.97 3.78 -21.48
N LEU A 159 -16.21 2.73 -21.82
CA LEU A 159 -15.91 2.38 -23.20
C LEU A 159 -16.90 1.39 -23.81
N ASP A 160 -17.79 0.81 -23.00
CA ASP A 160 -18.61 -0.36 -23.37
C ASP A 160 -17.73 -1.50 -23.91
N LEU A 161 -16.60 -1.74 -23.22
CA LEU A 161 -15.58 -2.73 -23.59
C LEU A 161 -15.67 -3.94 -22.66
N GLN A 162 -15.49 -5.14 -23.22
CA GLN A 162 -15.46 -6.36 -22.42
C GLN A 162 -14.41 -6.27 -21.30
N TYR A 163 -14.83 -6.64 -20.09
CA TYR A 163 -14.06 -6.55 -18.85
C TYR A 163 -12.61 -7.05 -18.94
N PHE A 164 -12.39 -8.16 -19.65
CA PHE A 164 -11.06 -8.74 -19.88
C PHE A 164 -10.11 -7.74 -20.54
N TYR A 165 -10.51 -7.12 -21.66
CA TYR A 165 -9.68 -6.14 -22.37
C TYR A 165 -9.49 -4.87 -21.53
N SER A 166 -10.51 -4.45 -20.80
CA SER A 166 -10.44 -3.28 -19.91
C SER A 166 -9.35 -3.45 -18.84
N ILE A 167 -9.26 -4.62 -18.20
CA ILE A 167 -8.18 -4.91 -17.24
C ILE A 167 -6.81 -4.93 -17.93
N VAL A 168 -6.66 -5.67 -19.03
CA VAL A 168 -5.35 -5.85 -19.68
C VAL A 168 -4.79 -4.51 -20.15
N ILE A 169 -5.62 -3.66 -20.75
CA ILE A 169 -5.23 -2.30 -21.17
C ILE A 169 -4.86 -1.47 -19.94
N SER A 170 -5.68 -1.50 -18.89
CA SER A 170 -5.45 -0.77 -17.64
C SER A 170 -4.12 -1.15 -16.98
N ALA A 171 -3.85 -2.45 -16.88
CA ALA A 171 -2.60 -2.99 -16.35
C ALA A 171 -1.39 -2.59 -17.19
N ALA A 172 -1.48 -2.70 -18.51
CA ALA A 172 -0.41 -2.31 -19.42
C ALA A 172 -0.06 -0.82 -19.27
N VAL A 173 -1.08 0.06 -19.24
CA VAL A 173 -0.85 1.49 -19.04
C VAL A 173 -0.23 1.75 -17.67
N ALA A 174 -0.78 1.14 -16.61
CA ALA A 174 -0.30 1.31 -15.23
C ALA A 174 1.17 0.91 -15.06
N ILE A 175 1.56 -0.24 -15.60
CA ILE A 175 2.93 -0.73 -15.56
C ILE A 175 3.85 0.21 -16.35
N VAL A 176 3.49 0.57 -17.58
CA VAL A 176 4.34 1.37 -18.47
C VAL A 176 4.65 2.74 -17.87
N TYR A 177 3.66 3.47 -17.34
CA TYR A 177 3.94 4.79 -16.78
C TYR A 177 4.74 4.71 -15.47
N THR A 178 4.49 3.68 -14.63
CA THR A 178 5.24 3.46 -13.40
C THR A 178 6.72 3.21 -13.70
N LEU A 179 7.03 2.46 -14.76
CA LEU A 179 8.40 2.21 -15.22
C LEU A 179 9.14 3.49 -15.65
N LEU A 180 8.42 4.52 -16.10
CA LEU A 180 8.99 5.77 -16.58
C LEU A 180 9.23 6.81 -15.46
N GLY A 181 8.50 6.69 -14.34
CA GLY A 181 8.31 7.80 -13.41
C GLY A 181 9.19 7.85 -12.15
N GLY A 182 9.36 6.74 -11.41
CA GLY A 182 9.93 6.77 -10.05
C GLY A 182 9.10 7.61 -9.05
N LEU A 183 9.50 7.69 -7.76
CA LEU A 183 8.64 8.28 -6.72
C LEU A 183 8.30 9.77 -6.98
N PHE A 184 9.23 10.56 -7.51
CA PHE A 184 8.95 11.97 -7.81
C PHE A 184 7.88 12.17 -8.87
N SER A 185 7.91 11.36 -9.93
CA SER A 185 6.89 11.44 -10.98
C SER A 185 5.53 11.11 -10.40
N VAL A 186 5.45 10.05 -9.60
CA VAL A 186 4.23 9.65 -8.87
C VAL A 186 3.74 10.76 -7.94
N ALA A 187 4.62 11.34 -7.13
CA ALA A 187 4.22 12.40 -6.19
C ALA A 187 3.64 13.64 -6.90
N TYR A 188 4.12 13.99 -8.10
CA TYR A 188 3.56 15.11 -8.87
C TYR A 188 2.28 14.74 -9.63
N THR A 189 2.18 13.52 -10.16
CA THR A 189 0.93 13.06 -10.78
C THR A 189 -0.19 12.94 -9.75
N ASP A 190 0.13 12.49 -8.54
CA ASP A 190 -0.80 12.38 -7.41
C ASP A 190 -1.47 13.71 -7.07
N VAL A 191 -0.71 14.82 -7.10
CA VAL A 191 -1.25 16.16 -6.83
C VAL A 191 -2.35 16.51 -7.85
N ILE A 192 -2.07 16.27 -9.12
CA ILE A 192 -3.01 16.58 -10.20
C ILE A 192 -4.21 15.62 -10.12
N GLN A 193 -3.97 14.33 -9.93
CA GLN A 193 -5.01 13.30 -9.85
C GLN A 193 -5.93 13.56 -8.65
N LEU A 194 -5.42 13.87 -7.47
CA LEU A 194 -6.23 14.17 -6.30
C LEU A 194 -7.08 15.45 -6.46
N LEU A 195 -6.54 16.49 -7.09
CA LEU A 195 -7.33 17.68 -7.42
C LEU A 195 -8.47 17.35 -8.38
N LEU A 196 -8.19 16.54 -9.42
CA LEU A 196 -9.21 16.10 -10.37
C LEU A 196 -10.28 15.25 -9.69
N ILE A 197 -9.90 14.33 -8.80
CA ILE A 197 -10.82 13.50 -8.02
C ILE A 197 -11.70 14.37 -7.13
N PHE A 198 -11.09 15.30 -6.39
CA PHE A 198 -11.81 16.20 -5.50
C PHE A 198 -12.86 17.00 -6.26
N VAL A 199 -12.46 17.70 -7.32
CA VAL A 199 -13.39 18.56 -8.09
C VAL A 199 -14.46 17.71 -8.77
N SER A 200 -14.09 16.60 -9.40
CA SER A 200 -15.01 15.83 -10.23
C SER A 200 -16.06 15.09 -9.40
N LEU A 201 -15.68 14.44 -8.30
CA LEU A 201 -16.65 13.72 -7.47
C LEU A 201 -17.61 14.67 -6.76
N TRP A 202 -17.11 15.79 -6.21
CA TRP A 202 -17.97 16.81 -5.61
C TRP A 202 -18.87 17.50 -6.64
N LEU A 203 -18.41 17.64 -7.88
CA LEU A 203 -19.24 18.12 -8.99
C LEU A 203 -20.37 17.14 -9.32
N CYS A 204 -20.13 15.82 -9.27
CA CYS A 204 -21.15 14.82 -9.59
C CYS A 204 -22.29 14.76 -8.56
N VAL A 205 -22.00 15.02 -7.28
CA VAL A 205 -22.96 14.86 -6.17
C VAL A 205 -24.25 15.67 -6.36
N PRO A 206 -24.23 16.98 -6.66
CA PRO A 206 -25.46 17.74 -6.92
C PRO A 206 -26.31 17.17 -8.05
N PHE A 207 -25.70 16.72 -9.16
CA PHE A 207 -26.45 16.15 -10.28
C PHE A 207 -27.11 14.83 -9.92
N LEU A 208 -26.47 14.02 -9.08
CA LEU A 208 -27.04 12.78 -8.58
C LEU A 208 -28.22 13.03 -7.65
N LEU A 209 -28.08 13.96 -6.71
CA LEU A 209 -29.13 14.26 -5.72
C LEU A 209 -30.34 15.02 -6.32
N LEU A 210 -30.11 15.80 -7.38
CA LEU A 210 -31.17 16.55 -8.07
C LEU A 210 -31.80 15.77 -9.24
N SER A 211 -31.32 14.56 -9.52
CA SER A 211 -31.91 13.70 -10.54
C SER A 211 -33.34 13.32 -10.13
N PRO A 212 -34.31 13.30 -11.06
CA PRO A 212 -35.70 12.97 -10.73
C PRO A 212 -35.93 11.46 -10.54
N ILE A 213 -34.94 10.61 -10.85
CA ILE A 213 -35.08 9.15 -10.83
C ILE A 213 -34.92 8.58 -9.41
N PRO A 214 -33.87 8.94 -8.65
CA PRO A 214 -33.70 8.46 -7.28
C PRO A 214 -34.77 9.05 -6.36
N SER A 215 -35.27 8.22 -5.44
CA SER A 215 -36.06 8.72 -4.32
C SER A 215 -35.18 9.48 -3.33
N ASP A 216 -35.79 10.32 -2.49
CA ASP A 216 -35.06 11.08 -1.47
C ASP A 216 -34.23 10.14 -0.57
N ILE A 217 -32.91 10.37 -0.55
CA ILE A 217 -31.95 9.59 0.24
C ILE A 217 -32.27 9.66 1.74
N THR A 218 -32.89 10.75 2.19
CA THR A 218 -33.28 10.95 3.59
C THR A 218 -34.40 9.99 3.99
N VAL A 219 -35.33 9.71 3.08
CA VAL A 219 -36.44 8.77 3.31
C VAL A 219 -35.95 7.33 3.24
N THR A 220 -35.18 7.01 2.22
CA THR A 220 -34.61 5.66 2.00
C THR A 220 -33.51 5.28 2.99
N SER A 221 -33.05 6.24 3.83
CA SER A 221 -32.05 5.98 4.86
C SER A 221 -32.53 5.06 5.98
N PHE A 222 -33.85 5.04 6.25
CA PHE A 222 -34.47 4.20 7.29
C PHE A 222 -35.67 3.39 6.79
N ASN A 223 -36.21 3.72 5.61
CA ASN A 223 -37.37 3.02 5.05
C ASN A 223 -36.96 2.06 3.93
N HIS A 224 -37.63 0.91 3.88
CA HIS A 224 -37.53 -0.03 2.76
C HIS A 224 -38.36 0.51 1.58
N THR A 225 -37.70 1.08 0.58
CA THR A 225 -38.36 1.61 -0.62
C THR A 225 -38.10 0.72 -1.83
N HIS A 226 -36.86 0.72 -2.34
CA HIS A 226 -36.44 -0.12 -3.47
C HIS A 226 -35.62 -1.33 -3.02
N GLN A 227 -34.88 -1.15 -1.92
CA GLN A 227 -34.09 -2.16 -1.26
C GLN A 227 -34.03 -1.83 0.25
N PRO A 228 -33.40 -2.68 1.10
CA PRO A 228 -33.18 -2.36 2.50
C PRO A 228 -32.49 -1.00 2.70
N PRO A 229 -32.72 -0.33 3.85
CA PRO A 229 -32.22 1.01 4.08
C PRO A 229 -30.70 1.11 3.91
N TRP A 230 -30.24 2.10 3.14
CA TRP A 230 -28.83 2.21 2.75
C TRP A 230 -27.89 2.55 3.91
N VAL A 231 -28.41 3.01 5.06
CA VAL A 231 -27.63 3.17 6.29
C VAL A 231 -27.17 1.81 6.83
N GLY A 232 -27.96 0.76 6.59
CA GLY A 232 -27.75 -0.58 7.14
C GLY A 232 -28.16 -0.68 8.62
N VAL A 233 -28.18 -1.91 9.13
CA VAL A 233 -28.43 -2.22 10.53
C VAL A 233 -27.27 -3.08 11.05
N LEU A 234 -26.70 -2.69 12.19
CA LEU A 234 -25.71 -3.51 12.88
C LEU A 234 -26.43 -4.43 13.88
N GLU A 235 -26.48 -5.72 13.56
CA GLU A 235 -27.01 -6.71 14.48
C GLU A 235 -26.03 -6.94 15.64
N VAL A 236 -26.56 -7.22 16.83
CA VAL A 236 -25.76 -7.41 18.06
C VAL A 236 -24.73 -8.53 17.90
N GLU A 237 -25.08 -9.56 17.12
CA GLU A 237 -24.22 -10.70 16.81
C GLU A 237 -23.02 -10.37 15.93
N ASP A 238 -23.09 -9.28 15.17
CA ASP A 238 -22.03 -8.84 14.25
C ASP A 238 -21.14 -7.74 14.82
N VAL A 239 -21.45 -7.19 16.00
CA VAL A 239 -20.70 -6.09 16.62
C VAL A 239 -19.21 -6.41 16.76
N TRP A 240 -18.87 -7.65 17.13
CA TRP A 240 -17.48 -8.06 17.28
C TRP A 240 -16.75 -8.19 15.95
N ARG A 241 -17.40 -8.76 14.93
CA ARG A 241 -16.89 -8.83 13.56
C ARG A 241 -16.67 -7.44 12.97
N TRP A 242 -17.65 -6.56 13.17
CA TRP A 242 -17.60 -5.17 12.76
C TRP A 242 -16.43 -4.42 13.40
N LEU A 243 -16.20 -4.62 14.70
CA LEU A 243 -15.05 -4.06 15.41
C LEU A 243 -13.72 -4.63 14.89
N ASP A 244 -13.69 -5.93 14.58
CA ASP A 244 -12.51 -6.58 13.99
C ASP A 244 -12.15 -5.97 12.64
N ASP A 245 -13.12 -5.85 11.74
CA ASP A 245 -12.93 -5.21 10.43
C ASP A 245 -12.51 -3.74 10.58
N PHE A 246 -13.06 -3.03 11.57
CA PHE A 246 -12.63 -1.67 11.90
C PHE A 246 -11.17 -1.59 12.30
N LEU A 247 -10.69 -2.49 13.15
CA LEU A 247 -9.30 -2.50 13.58
C LEU A 247 -8.33 -2.98 12.49
N VAL A 248 -8.75 -3.94 11.65
CA VAL A 248 -7.96 -4.44 10.52
C VAL A 248 -7.61 -3.31 9.58
N LEU A 249 -8.60 -2.53 9.13
CA LEU A 249 -8.34 -1.38 8.27
C LEU A 249 -7.78 -0.19 9.06
N GLY A 250 -8.20 0.04 10.30
CA GLY A 250 -7.73 1.16 11.11
C GLY A 250 -6.27 1.08 11.57
N LEU A 251 -5.74 -0.13 11.75
CA LEU A 251 -4.36 -0.35 12.21
C LEU A 251 -3.49 -1.07 11.18
N GLY A 252 -4.05 -1.96 10.36
CA GLY A 252 -3.30 -2.65 9.30
C GLY A 252 -2.65 -1.70 8.31
N CYS A 253 -3.29 -0.57 8.03
CA CYS A 253 -2.77 0.49 7.14
C CYS A 253 -1.40 1.03 7.55
N LEU A 254 -1.11 1.05 8.86
CA LEU A 254 0.17 1.50 9.41
C LEU A 254 1.33 0.60 8.99
N SER A 255 1.04 -0.62 8.53
CA SER A 255 2.04 -1.62 8.16
C SER A 255 2.29 -1.67 6.66
N PHE A 256 1.69 -0.78 5.87
CA PHE A 256 2.00 -0.70 4.45
C PHE A 256 3.25 0.15 4.23
N GLN A 257 4.16 -0.39 3.41
CA GLN A 257 5.36 0.33 3.02
C GLN A 257 5.03 1.64 2.30
N CYS A 258 3.94 1.69 1.53
CA CYS A 258 3.54 2.92 0.84
C CYS A 258 3.35 4.08 1.81
N PHE A 259 2.70 3.88 2.96
CA PHE A 259 2.51 4.90 4.01
C PHE A 259 3.86 5.43 4.49
N HIS A 260 4.73 4.53 4.95
CA HIS A 260 6.05 4.91 5.46
C HIS A 260 6.92 5.57 4.40
N GLN A 261 6.82 5.15 3.14
CA GLN A 261 7.57 5.74 2.05
C GLN A 261 7.23 7.23 1.88
N ARG A 262 5.97 7.64 2.01
CA ARG A 262 5.58 9.06 1.91
C ARG A 262 6.03 9.84 3.16
N THR A 263 5.89 9.24 4.34
CA THR A 263 6.38 9.84 5.60
C THR A 263 7.91 10.02 5.61
N LEU A 264 8.67 9.05 5.10
CA LEU A 264 10.13 9.05 5.05
C LEU A 264 10.68 10.00 3.98
N SER A 265 9.89 10.27 2.93
CA SER A 265 10.23 11.22 1.85
C SER A 265 10.04 12.68 2.25
N ALA A 266 9.38 12.95 3.38
CA ALA A 266 9.18 14.31 3.88
C ALA A 266 10.51 14.96 4.30
N SER A 267 10.63 16.27 4.12
CA SER A 267 11.88 16.99 4.41
C SER A 267 12.22 17.13 5.90
N SER A 268 11.27 16.90 6.81
CA SER A 268 11.49 16.92 8.26
C SER A 268 10.45 16.06 8.99
N VAL A 269 10.73 15.71 10.24
CA VAL A 269 9.80 14.99 11.12
C VAL A 269 8.48 15.75 11.25
N ALA A 270 8.53 17.05 11.58
CA ALA A 270 7.34 17.88 11.74
C ALA A 270 6.47 17.90 10.47
N LYS A 271 7.09 18.04 9.29
CA LYS A 271 6.35 17.99 8.02
C LYS A 271 5.74 16.61 7.78
N ALA A 272 6.47 15.54 8.11
CA ALA A 272 5.96 14.17 8.00
C ALA A 272 4.69 13.97 8.86
N GLN A 273 4.69 14.48 10.09
CA GLN A 273 3.53 14.40 11.00
C GLN A 273 2.34 15.22 10.50
N VAL A 274 2.58 16.48 10.10
CA VAL A 274 1.53 17.35 9.56
C VAL A 274 0.95 16.77 8.27
N THR A 275 1.78 16.18 7.40
CA THR A 275 1.32 15.46 6.22
C THR A 275 0.34 14.35 6.58
N CYS A 276 0.64 13.53 7.60
CA CYS A 276 -0.27 12.49 8.05
C CYS A 276 -1.59 13.07 8.58
N PHE A 277 -1.54 14.08 9.47
CA PHE A 277 -2.76 14.66 10.05
C PHE A 277 -3.66 15.32 9.01
N ALA A 278 -3.07 16.10 8.10
CA ALA A 278 -3.81 16.72 7.02
C ALA A 278 -4.42 15.67 6.07
N ALA A 279 -3.67 14.62 5.71
CA ALA A 279 -4.22 13.53 4.90
C ALA A 279 -5.41 12.84 5.59
N GLY A 280 -5.34 12.61 6.91
CA GLY A 280 -6.45 12.05 7.67
C GLY A 280 -7.73 12.90 7.61
N VAL A 281 -7.62 14.23 7.54
CA VAL A 281 -8.78 15.13 7.36
C VAL A 281 -9.28 15.11 5.92
N VAL A 282 -8.38 15.17 4.93
CA VAL A 282 -8.76 15.20 3.51
C VAL A 282 -9.46 13.90 3.10
N ILE A 283 -9.03 12.75 3.64
CA ILE A 283 -9.68 11.45 3.41
C ILE A 283 -11.13 11.43 3.89
N LEU A 284 -11.44 12.03 5.05
CA LEU A 284 -12.82 12.13 5.52
C LEU A 284 -13.69 12.91 4.54
N ILE A 285 -13.16 14.03 4.04
CA ILE A 285 -13.87 14.87 3.06
C ILE A 285 -14.07 14.13 1.74
N LEU A 286 -13.05 13.42 1.26
CA LEU A 286 -13.10 12.65 0.01
C LEU A 286 -13.90 11.34 0.12
N GLY A 287 -14.17 10.87 1.34
CA GLY A 287 -15.05 9.73 1.60
C GLY A 287 -16.53 10.06 1.46
N VAL A 288 -16.92 11.34 1.58
CA VAL A 288 -18.33 11.76 1.51
C VAL A 288 -18.95 11.53 0.12
N PRO A 289 -18.34 11.96 -1.01
CA PRO A 289 -18.97 11.77 -2.31
C PRO A 289 -19.27 10.30 -2.65
N PRO A 290 -18.35 9.33 -2.48
CA PRO A 290 -18.66 7.93 -2.75
C PRO A 290 -19.78 7.35 -1.87
N ILE A 291 -19.90 7.79 -0.61
CA ILE A 291 -21.03 7.43 0.26
C ILE A 291 -22.34 7.92 -0.37
N LEU A 292 -22.37 9.19 -0.80
CA LEU A 292 -23.56 9.77 -1.41
C LEU A 292 -23.91 9.10 -2.74
N VAL A 293 -22.91 8.73 -3.56
CA VAL A 293 -23.16 7.97 -4.80
C VAL A 293 -23.79 6.61 -4.48
N GLY A 294 -23.24 5.87 -3.51
CA GLY A 294 -23.80 4.58 -3.09
C GLY A 294 -25.21 4.70 -2.51
N ALA A 295 -25.47 5.75 -1.72
CA ALA A 295 -26.80 6.04 -1.19
C ALA A 295 -27.80 6.33 -2.32
N VAL A 296 -27.44 7.19 -3.28
CA VAL A 296 -28.28 7.47 -4.45
C VAL A 296 -28.55 6.20 -5.26
N ALA A 297 -27.53 5.37 -5.48
CA ALA A 297 -27.67 4.09 -6.18
C ALA A 297 -28.66 3.14 -5.48
N ALA A 298 -28.62 3.10 -4.15
CA ALA A 298 -29.55 2.34 -3.31
C ALA A 298 -30.98 2.91 -3.34
N SER A 299 -31.12 4.22 -3.50
CA SER A 299 -32.41 4.92 -3.58
C SER A 299 -33.00 4.98 -4.98
N THR A 300 -32.37 4.32 -5.97
CA THR A 300 -32.77 4.38 -7.38
C THR A 300 -33.64 3.18 -7.76
N ASP A 301 -34.78 3.46 -8.40
CA ASP A 301 -35.52 2.44 -9.16
C ASP A 301 -34.82 2.19 -10.50
N TRP A 302 -34.03 1.13 -10.56
CA TRP A 302 -33.23 0.78 -11.75
C TRP A 302 -34.07 0.49 -12.99
N ASN A 303 -35.36 0.14 -12.83
CA ASN A 303 -36.27 -0.08 -13.95
C ASN A 303 -36.56 1.22 -14.73
N LEU A 304 -36.48 2.38 -14.07
CA LEU A 304 -36.69 3.70 -14.70
C LEU A 304 -35.43 4.24 -15.40
N THR A 305 -34.30 3.54 -15.26
CA THR A 305 -33.03 3.94 -15.87
C THR A 305 -32.80 3.22 -17.20
N GLY A 306 -31.85 3.72 -17.99
CA GLY A 306 -31.38 3.01 -19.18
C GLY A 306 -30.66 1.67 -18.91
N TYR A 307 -30.35 1.34 -17.65
CA TYR A 307 -29.73 0.07 -17.26
C TYR A 307 -30.76 -1.08 -17.18
N GLY A 308 -31.97 -0.77 -16.72
CA GLY A 308 -33.11 -1.69 -16.63
C GLY A 308 -32.95 -2.78 -15.55
N LEU A 309 -33.83 -3.79 -15.62
CA LEU A 309 -33.78 -4.98 -14.76
C LEU A 309 -33.03 -6.14 -15.45
N PRO A 310 -32.48 -7.10 -14.70
CA PRO A 310 -32.31 -7.13 -13.24
C PRO A 310 -31.35 -6.03 -12.74
N SER A 311 -31.47 -5.65 -11.47
CA SER A 311 -30.70 -4.56 -10.84
C SER A 311 -29.18 -4.83 -10.83
N PRO A 312 -28.32 -3.80 -10.64
CA PRO A 312 -26.88 -4.01 -10.54
C PRO A 312 -26.47 -5.02 -9.46
N TYR A 313 -27.19 -5.07 -8.34
CA TYR A 313 -26.98 -6.07 -7.29
C TYR A 313 -27.22 -7.50 -7.81
N GLU A 314 -28.35 -7.73 -8.47
CA GLU A 314 -28.73 -9.06 -8.98
C GLU A 314 -27.87 -9.52 -10.16
N ARG A 315 -27.30 -8.59 -10.93
CA ARG A 315 -26.34 -8.90 -12.01
C ARG A 315 -24.92 -9.17 -11.51
N GLY A 316 -24.64 -8.89 -10.24
CA GLY A 316 -23.28 -8.97 -9.67
C GLY A 316 -22.37 -7.83 -10.12
N ASP A 317 -22.94 -6.70 -10.53
CA ASP A 317 -22.22 -5.50 -10.97
C ASP A 317 -21.95 -4.51 -9.81
N THR A 318 -22.05 -4.95 -8.55
CA THR A 318 -21.90 -4.11 -7.35
C THR A 318 -20.56 -3.40 -7.29
N SER A 319 -19.49 -4.06 -7.72
CA SER A 319 -18.13 -3.48 -7.81
C SER A 319 -18.04 -2.33 -8.81
N ALA A 320 -18.96 -2.24 -9.76
CA ALA A 320 -19.04 -1.19 -10.77
C ALA A 320 -20.17 -0.18 -10.47
N ILE A 321 -20.77 -0.21 -9.28
CA ILE A 321 -21.93 0.62 -8.97
C ILE A 321 -21.65 2.10 -9.16
N LEU A 322 -20.49 2.59 -8.72
CA LEU A 322 -20.14 4.01 -8.83
C LEU A 322 -20.14 4.49 -10.29
N PRO A 323 -19.35 3.89 -11.21
CA PRO A 323 -19.39 4.32 -12.61
C PRO A 323 -20.76 4.08 -13.28
N ILE A 324 -21.50 3.03 -12.92
CA ILE A 324 -22.87 2.79 -13.42
C ILE A 324 -23.80 3.94 -12.99
N THR A 325 -23.81 4.28 -11.70
CA THR A 325 -24.63 5.37 -11.17
C THR A 325 -24.30 6.70 -11.85
N LEU A 326 -23.02 7.00 -12.09
CA LEU A 326 -22.64 8.19 -12.85
C LEU A 326 -23.12 8.13 -14.30
N GLN A 327 -22.99 6.99 -14.98
CA GLN A 327 -23.40 6.82 -16.38
C GLN A 327 -24.91 7.01 -16.59
N TYR A 328 -25.73 6.46 -15.71
CA TYR A 328 -27.17 6.42 -15.91
C TYR A 328 -27.94 7.53 -15.21
N LEU A 329 -27.38 8.18 -14.19
CA LEU A 329 -28.08 9.19 -13.39
C LEU A 329 -27.53 10.61 -13.55
N THR A 330 -26.44 10.81 -14.27
CA THR A 330 -25.88 12.15 -14.53
C THR A 330 -25.83 12.47 -16.03
N PRO A 331 -25.81 13.76 -16.41
CA PRO A 331 -25.61 14.15 -17.80
C PRO A 331 -24.27 13.60 -18.34
N ASN A 332 -24.24 13.23 -19.63
CA ASN A 332 -23.07 12.61 -20.28
C ASN A 332 -21.73 13.28 -19.96
N PHE A 333 -21.67 14.61 -19.96
CA PHE A 333 -20.42 15.33 -19.68
C PHE A 333 -19.95 15.14 -18.22
N ILE A 334 -20.87 15.18 -17.27
CA ILE A 334 -20.58 14.98 -15.84
C ILE A 334 -20.16 13.54 -15.58
N SER A 335 -20.86 12.58 -16.20
CA SER A 335 -20.50 11.17 -16.13
C SER A 335 -19.07 10.93 -16.61
N ILE A 336 -18.71 11.45 -17.79
CA ILE A 336 -17.37 11.27 -18.37
C ILE A 336 -16.28 11.88 -17.48
N VAL A 337 -16.52 13.08 -16.93
CA VAL A 337 -15.58 13.75 -16.01
C VAL A 337 -15.42 12.95 -14.70
N GLY A 338 -16.54 12.51 -14.11
CA GLY A 338 -16.53 11.71 -12.89
C GLY A 338 -15.83 10.37 -13.07
N ILE A 339 -16.16 9.63 -14.14
CA ILE A 339 -15.56 8.32 -14.43
C ILE A 339 -14.07 8.44 -14.79
N GLY A 340 -13.67 9.48 -15.53
CA GLY A 340 -12.26 9.78 -15.78
C GLY A 340 -11.48 10.08 -14.49
N ALA A 341 -12.11 10.77 -13.53
CA ALA A 341 -11.49 11.05 -12.24
C ALA A 341 -11.34 9.79 -11.37
N ILE A 342 -12.29 8.84 -11.44
CA ILE A 342 -12.14 7.51 -10.82
C ILE A 342 -10.90 6.82 -11.39
N ALA A 343 -10.75 6.79 -12.72
CA ALA A 343 -9.58 6.20 -13.37
C ALA A 343 -8.27 6.84 -12.88
N ALA A 344 -8.28 8.16 -12.64
CA ALA A 344 -7.17 8.89 -12.04
C ALA A 344 -6.78 8.40 -10.65
N ALA A 345 -7.78 8.23 -9.78
CA ALA A 345 -7.61 7.75 -8.41
C ALA A 345 -7.02 6.35 -8.38
N VAL A 346 -7.53 5.48 -9.24
CA VAL A 346 -7.12 4.08 -9.24
C VAL A 346 -5.69 3.93 -9.74
N MET A 347 -5.27 4.77 -10.68
CA MET A 347 -3.88 4.82 -11.14
C MET A 347 -2.92 5.21 -10.01
N SER A 348 -3.17 6.29 -9.26
CA SER A 348 -2.28 6.73 -8.16
C SER A 348 -2.14 5.70 -7.04
N SER A 349 -3.13 4.85 -6.80
CA SER A 349 -2.96 3.74 -5.85
C SER A 349 -2.18 2.58 -6.44
N THR A 350 -2.37 2.30 -7.74
CA THR A 350 -1.67 1.20 -8.44
C THR A 350 -0.17 1.45 -8.50
N ASP A 351 0.27 2.66 -8.89
CA ASP A 351 1.71 2.98 -8.89
C ASP A 351 2.31 2.91 -7.48
N SER A 352 1.54 3.33 -6.47
CA SER A 352 1.99 3.37 -5.09
C SER A 352 2.23 1.98 -4.54
N ALA A 353 1.36 1.03 -4.85
CA ALA A 353 1.51 -0.38 -4.52
C ALA A 353 2.68 -1.02 -5.28
N LEU A 354 2.82 -0.76 -6.59
CA LEU A 354 3.93 -1.26 -7.41
C LEU A 354 5.29 -0.77 -6.90
N ILE A 355 5.40 0.53 -6.59
CA ILE A 355 6.62 1.14 -6.05
C ILE A 355 6.91 0.63 -4.64
N SER A 356 5.87 0.41 -3.82
CA SER A 356 6.00 -0.12 -2.46
C SER A 356 6.67 -1.49 -2.47
N SER A 357 6.12 -2.45 -3.22
CA SER A 357 6.69 -3.80 -3.39
C SER A 357 8.10 -3.76 -3.97
N THR A 358 8.30 -2.91 -4.98
CA THR A 358 9.58 -2.76 -5.64
C THR A 358 10.66 -2.18 -4.73
N SER A 359 10.29 -1.22 -3.88
CA SER A 359 11.20 -0.63 -2.89
C SER A 359 11.67 -1.67 -1.88
N MET A 360 10.73 -2.45 -1.34
CA MET A 360 11.03 -3.54 -0.41
C MET A 360 11.90 -4.62 -1.03
N PHE A 361 11.53 -5.13 -2.22
CA PHE A 361 12.29 -6.17 -2.89
C PHE A 361 13.70 -5.70 -3.24
N SER A 362 13.82 -4.54 -3.90
CA SER A 362 15.11 -4.02 -4.36
C SER A 362 16.05 -3.66 -3.20
N SER A 363 15.57 -2.93 -2.20
CA SER A 363 16.42 -2.43 -1.11
C SER A 363 16.67 -3.45 -0.02
N ASN A 364 15.66 -4.24 0.37
CA ASN A 364 15.76 -5.13 1.52
C ASN A 364 16.18 -6.54 1.13
N ILE A 365 15.78 -7.04 -0.04
CA ILE A 365 16.11 -8.39 -0.50
C ILE A 365 17.31 -8.34 -1.44
N TYR A 366 17.19 -7.65 -2.56
CA TYR A 366 18.20 -7.69 -3.62
C TYR A 366 19.53 -7.08 -3.16
N LYS A 367 19.54 -5.78 -2.79
CA LYS A 367 20.77 -5.07 -2.42
C LYS A 367 21.37 -5.57 -1.11
N LYS A 368 20.60 -6.03 -0.13
CA LYS A 368 21.14 -6.40 1.19
C LYS A 368 21.48 -7.89 1.35
N ILE A 369 20.89 -8.78 0.54
CA ILE A 369 21.05 -10.23 0.68
C ILE A 369 21.62 -10.83 -0.60
N ILE A 370 20.95 -10.65 -1.73
CA ILE A 370 21.32 -11.31 -2.99
C ILE A 370 22.65 -10.75 -3.52
N ARG A 371 22.76 -9.42 -3.64
CA ARG A 371 23.94 -8.76 -4.21
C ARG A 371 24.28 -7.44 -3.50
N GLN A 372 25.14 -7.55 -2.49
CA GLN A 372 25.58 -6.42 -1.65
C GLN A 372 26.38 -5.34 -2.38
N GLY A 373 27.06 -5.71 -3.47
CA GLY A 373 27.80 -4.79 -4.33
C GLY A 373 27.05 -4.37 -5.60
N ALA A 374 25.71 -4.45 -5.63
CA ALA A 374 24.93 -4.08 -6.81
C ALA A 374 25.15 -2.59 -7.18
N SER A 375 25.45 -2.33 -8.45
CA SER A 375 25.63 -0.96 -8.95
C SER A 375 24.28 -0.23 -9.08
N ASP A 376 24.29 1.11 -9.11
CA ASP A 376 23.06 1.90 -9.31
C ASP A 376 22.31 1.52 -10.58
N ARG A 377 23.03 1.21 -11.66
CA ARG A 377 22.43 0.82 -12.95
C ARG A 377 21.73 -0.53 -12.87
N GLU A 378 22.34 -1.47 -12.15
CA GLU A 378 21.75 -2.77 -11.88
C GLU A 378 20.50 -2.63 -11.01
N MET A 379 20.57 -1.83 -9.95
CA MET A 379 19.43 -1.54 -9.08
C MET A 379 18.23 -0.96 -9.85
N LEU A 380 18.47 -0.06 -10.81
CA LEU A 380 17.40 0.48 -11.67
C LEU A 380 16.73 -0.59 -12.54
N TRP A 381 17.48 -1.57 -13.05
CA TRP A 381 16.90 -2.68 -13.79
C TRP A 381 16.11 -3.62 -12.90
N VAL A 382 16.62 -3.91 -11.70
CA VAL A 382 15.89 -4.70 -10.69
C VAL A 382 14.56 -4.04 -10.35
N ILE A 383 14.56 -2.73 -10.13
CA ILE A 383 13.33 -1.95 -9.89
C ILE A 383 12.34 -2.16 -11.04
N ARG A 384 12.77 -1.99 -12.30
CA ARG A 384 11.90 -2.15 -13.47
C ARG A 384 11.34 -3.55 -13.63
N ILE A 385 12.17 -4.57 -13.49
CA ILE A 385 11.75 -5.97 -13.61
C ILE A 385 10.73 -6.28 -12.50
N THR A 386 10.98 -5.82 -11.27
CA THR A 386 10.06 -6.05 -10.14
C THR A 386 8.71 -5.41 -10.37
N VAL A 387 8.65 -4.16 -10.89
CA VAL A 387 7.39 -3.50 -11.24
C VAL A 387 6.59 -4.35 -12.24
N VAL A 388 7.24 -4.88 -13.28
CA VAL A 388 6.56 -5.74 -14.27
C VAL A 388 6.06 -7.03 -13.63
N VAL A 389 6.89 -7.71 -12.84
CA VAL A 389 6.52 -8.98 -12.19
C VAL A 389 5.35 -8.79 -11.23
N VAL A 390 5.40 -7.78 -10.36
CA VAL A 390 4.32 -7.47 -9.41
C VAL A 390 3.05 -7.06 -10.14
N GLY A 391 3.17 -6.23 -11.18
CA GLY A 391 2.02 -5.80 -12.00
C GLY A 391 1.35 -6.97 -12.72
N LEU A 392 2.13 -7.87 -13.32
CA LEU A 392 1.59 -9.08 -13.96
C LEU A 392 0.98 -10.05 -12.94
N ALA A 393 1.59 -10.22 -11.77
CA ALA A 393 1.03 -11.04 -10.69
C ALA A 393 -0.32 -10.49 -10.21
N GLY A 394 -0.40 -9.18 -9.94
CA GLY A 394 -1.66 -8.52 -9.56
C GLY A 394 -2.71 -8.61 -10.66
N THR A 395 -2.31 -8.46 -11.93
CA THR A 395 -3.20 -8.65 -13.09
C THR A 395 -3.74 -10.08 -13.14
N GLY A 396 -2.91 -11.09 -12.92
CA GLY A 396 -3.33 -12.49 -12.91
C GLY A 396 -4.39 -12.77 -11.85
N LEU A 397 -4.25 -12.18 -10.65
CA LEU A 397 -5.23 -12.33 -9.57
C LEU A 397 -6.61 -11.77 -9.91
N THR A 398 -6.69 -10.72 -10.76
CA THR A 398 -7.98 -10.13 -11.18
C THR A 398 -8.88 -11.09 -11.97
N PHE A 399 -8.33 -12.20 -12.49
CA PHE A 399 -9.11 -13.21 -13.20
C PHE A 399 -9.65 -14.31 -12.29
N LEU A 400 -9.26 -14.33 -11.01
CA LEU A 400 -9.75 -15.31 -10.03
C LEU A 400 -11.06 -14.85 -9.38
N ASP A 401 -11.16 -13.56 -9.05
CA ASP A 401 -12.32 -12.94 -8.41
C ASP A 401 -12.48 -11.49 -8.92
N LYS A 402 -13.69 -10.94 -8.87
CA LYS A 402 -14.02 -9.58 -9.33
C LYS A 402 -14.29 -8.60 -8.18
N SER A 403 -14.34 -9.06 -6.94
CA SER A 403 -14.65 -8.24 -5.78
C SER A 403 -13.47 -7.34 -5.40
N VAL A 404 -13.68 -6.03 -5.48
CA VAL A 404 -12.71 -5.01 -5.05
C VAL A 404 -12.46 -5.12 -3.54
N LEU A 405 -13.53 -5.28 -2.76
CA LEU A 405 -13.49 -5.35 -1.31
C LEU A 405 -12.79 -6.63 -0.80
N ALA A 406 -12.98 -7.77 -1.47
CA ALA A 406 -12.37 -9.05 -1.07
C ALA A 406 -10.83 -9.00 -1.08
N PHE A 407 -10.22 -8.67 -2.22
CA PHE A 407 -8.76 -8.58 -2.34
C PHE A 407 -8.16 -7.57 -1.37
N TRP A 408 -8.88 -6.47 -1.13
CA TRP A 408 -8.42 -5.42 -0.25
C TRP A 408 -8.43 -5.84 1.22
N VAL A 409 -9.52 -6.44 1.69
CA VAL A 409 -9.62 -6.95 3.07
C VAL A 409 -8.61 -8.07 3.30
N LEU A 410 -8.40 -8.98 2.34
CA LEU A 410 -7.37 -10.02 2.43
C LEU A 410 -5.95 -9.43 2.55
N GLY A 411 -5.63 -8.41 1.75
CA GLY A 411 -4.34 -7.73 1.84
C GLY A 411 -4.15 -7.00 3.18
N ALA A 412 -5.18 -6.30 3.65
CA ALA A 412 -5.16 -5.60 4.93
C ALA A 412 -5.06 -6.55 6.13
N ASP A 413 -5.71 -7.70 6.06
CA ASP A 413 -5.67 -8.73 7.09
C ASP A 413 -4.25 -9.29 7.30
N MET A 414 -3.51 -9.57 6.23
CA MET A 414 -2.10 -9.98 6.34
C MET A 414 -1.24 -8.89 6.98
N SER A 415 -1.44 -7.63 6.58
CA SER A 415 -0.75 -6.47 7.15
C SER A 415 -1.06 -6.30 8.64
N TYR A 416 -2.31 -6.48 9.04
CA TYR A 416 -2.76 -6.30 10.42
C TYR A 416 -2.35 -7.45 11.35
N THR A 417 -2.52 -8.70 10.92
CA THR A 417 -2.31 -9.87 11.80
C THR A 417 -0.84 -10.24 11.94
N VAL A 418 -0.04 -10.06 10.89
CA VAL A 418 1.35 -10.51 10.85
C VAL A 418 2.34 -9.36 10.99
N ILE A 419 2.19 -8.30 10.20
CA ILE A 419 3.24 -7.27 10.07
C ILE A 419 3.11 -6.21 11.16
N PHE A 420 1.91 -5.71 11.42
CA PHE A 420 1.64 -4.70 12.43
C PHE A 420 2.20 -5.02 13.82
N PRO A 421 1.95 -6.21 14.41
CA PRO A 421 2.48 -6.53 15.74
C PRO A 421 4.02 -6.56 15.74
N GLN A 422 4.64 -7.00 14.64
CA GLN A 422 6.09 -7.03 14.50
C GLN A 422 6.67 -5.61 14.36
N LEU A 423 6.00 -4.73 13.61
CA LEU A 423 6.38 -3.33 13.46
C LEU A 423 6.31 -2.58 14.81
N VAL A 424 5.24 -2.81 15.58
CA VAL A 424 5.11 -2.26 16.93
C VAL A 424 6.23 -2.82 17.83
N ALA A 425 6.45 -4.13 17.82
CA ALA A 425 7.46 -4.77 18.65
C ALA A 425 8.89 -4.34 18.32
N VAL A 426 9.25 -4.18 17.04
CA VAL A 426 10.61 -3.82 16.65
C VAL A 426 10.96 -2.39 17.05
N LEU A 427 10.00 -1.46 16.90
CA LEU A 427 10.19 -0.04 17.18
C LEU A 427 10.11 0.30 18.68
N PHE A 428 9.11 -0.23 19.37
CA PHE A 428 8.74 0.27 20.71
C PHE A 428 9.13 -0.67 21.86
N PHE A 429 9.43 -1.94 21.60
CA PHE A 429 9.83 -2.89 22.65
C PHE A 429 11.34 -3.15 22.57
N PRO A 430 12.17 -2.55 23.43
CA PRO A 430 13.62 -2.71 23.37
C PRO A 430 14.07 -4.17 23.50
N ILE A 431 13.30 -4.96 24.24
CA ILE A 431 13.57 -6.37 24.50
C ILE A 431 13.38 -7.27 23.28
N SER A 432 12.66 -6.83 22.24
CA SER A 432 12.31 -7.71 21.12
C SER A 432 13.55 -8.18 20.35
N ASN A 433 13.60 -9.48 20.05
CA ASN A 433 14.70 -10.13 19.32
C ASN A 433 14.19 -11.13 18.27
N GLY A 434 15.11 -11.75 17.53
CA GLY A 434 14.76 -12.65 16.43
C GLY A 434 13.92 -13.86 16.85
N TYR A 435 14.16 -14.44 18.03
CA TYR A 435 13.37 -15.58 18.52
C TYR A 435 11.93 -15.18 18.82
N GLY A 436 11.73 -14.04 19.51
CA GLY A 436 10.39 -13.53 19.76
C GLY A 436 9.67 -13.14 18.47
N ALA A 437 10.38 -12.53 17.52
CA ALA A 437 9.81 -12.20 16.21
C ALA A 437 9.34 -13.45 15.46
N VAL A 438 10.13 -14.54 15.43
CA VAL A 438 9.72 -15.82 14.85
C VAL A 438 8.51 -16.40 15.57
N ALA A 439 8.53 -16.42 16.91
CA ALA A 439 7.43 -16.95 17.70
C ALA A 439 6.12 -16.20 17.43
N GLY A 440 6.15 -14.86 17.41
CA GLY A 440 4.98 -14.05 17.10
C GLY A 440 4.47 -14.23 15.67
N TYR A 441 5.39 -14.31 14.70
CA TYR A 441 5.03 -14.57 13.31
C TYR A 441 4.31 -15.92 13.17
N VAL A 442 4.89 -16.98 13.72
CA VAL A 442 4.33 -18.34 13.63
C VAL A 442 3.02 -18.44 14.39
N LEU A 443 2.93 -17.93 15.62
CA LEU A 443 1.70 -17.99 16.41
C LEU A 443 0.56 -17.17 15.78
N GLY A 444 0.84 -15.94 15.33
CA GLY A 444 -0.14 -15.10 14.66
C GLY A 444 -0.67 -15.74 13.37
N ALA A 445 0.24 -16.22 12.51
CA ALA A 445 -0.11 -16.89 11.26
C ALA A 445 -0.88 -18.19 11.51
N LEU A 446 -0.45 -19.02 12.47
CA LEU A 446 -1.14 -20.27 12.79
C LEU A 446 -2.56 -20.01 13.29
N ILE A 447 -2.75 -19.13 14.27
CA ILE A 447 -4.10 -18.80 14.77
C ILE A 447 -4.96 -18.31 13.61
N ARG A 448 -4.41 -17.42 12.77
CA ARG A 448 -5.14 -16.84 11.65
C ARG A 448 -5.57 -17.88 10.61
N ILE A 449 -4.65 -18.75 10.18
CA ILE A 449 -4.91 -19.80 9.19
C ILE A 449 -5.89 -20.84 9.74
N LEU A 450 -5.69 -21.28 10.99
CA LEU A 450 -6.56 -22.27 11.63
C LEU A 450 -7.97 -21.74 11.88
N SER A 451 -8.17 -20.43 11.87
CA SER A 451 -9.50 -19.81 11.96
C SER A 451 -10.25 -19.79 10.62
N GLY A 452 -9.66 -20.26 9.52
CA GLY A 452 -10.29 -20.30 8.21
C GLY A 452 -10.38 -18.92 7.54
N GLU A 453 -10.67 -18.92 6.24
CA GLU A 453 -10.91 -17.70 5.46
C GLU A 453 -12.00 -17.99 4.42
N PRO A 454 -13.22 -17.47 4.63
CA PRO A 454 -14.34 -17.66 3.72
C PRO A 454 -14.05 -17.25 2.28
N LEU A 455 -13.31 -16.15 2.07
CA LEU A 455 -12.98 -15.64 0.73
C LEU A 455 -12.04 -16.58 -0.05
N LEU A 456 -11.29 -17.44 0.66
CA LEU A 456 -10.39 -18.42 0.05
C LEU A 456 -10.98 -19.84 0.09
N GLY A 457 -12.24 -19.99 0.54
CA GLY A 457 -12.87 -21.29 0.72
C GLY A 457 -12.20 -22.17 1.78
N MET A 458 -11.40 -21.58 2.69
CA MET A 458 -10.70 -22.32 3.72
C MET A 458 -11.61 -22.50 4.95
N PRO A 459 -12.06 -23.73 5.27
CA PRO A 459 -12.91 -23.95 6.43
C PRO A 459 -12.15 -23.70 7.74
N PRO A 460 -12.80 -23.15 8.78
CA PRO A 460 -12.19 -22.99 10.09
C PRO A 460 -11.93 -24.36 10.73
N LEU A 461 -10.72 -24.56 11.26
CA LEU A 461 -10.40 -25.70 12.13
C LEU A 461 -10.66 -25.33 13.60
N ILE A 462 -10.44 -24.07 13.97
CA ILE A 462 -10.78 -23.52 15.27
C ILE A 462 -12.10 -22.76 15.16
N HIS A 463 -13.12 -23.29 15.85
CA HIS A 463 -14.43 -22.65 15.96
C HIS A 463 -14.45 -21.75 17.20
N PHE A 464 -14.44 -20.44 16.98
CA PHE A 464 -14.58 -19.47 18.07
C PHE A 464 -16.05 -19.30 18.49
N PRO A 465 -16.31 -18.73 19.68
CA PRO A 465 -17.67 -18.49 20.16
C PRO A 465 -18.49 -17.67 19.15
N GLY A 466 -19.73 -18.09 18.90
CA GLY A 466 -20.60 -17.43 17.92
C GLY A 466 -20.29 -17.76 16.46
N SER A 467 -19.46 -18.78 16.20
CA SER A 467 -19.33 -19.34 14.85
C SER A 467 -20.62 -20.06 14.43
N GLY A 468 -21.06 -19.79 13.22
CA GLY A 468 -22.28 -20.35 12.65
C GLY A 468 -22.14 -20.57 11.15
N LEU A 469 -23.00 -21.42 10.60
CA LEU A 469 -23.11 -21.62 9.17
C LEU A 469 -24.15 -20.64 8.63
N VAL A 470 -23.73 -19.70 7.78
CA VAL A 470 -24.62 -18.78 7.08
C VAL A 470 -24.50 -19.09 5.60
N ASP A 471 -25.61 -19.46 4.95
CA ASP A 471 -25.67 -19.82 3.52
C ASP A 471 -24.66 -20.90 3.08
N GLY A 472 -24.34 -21.85 3.96
CA GLY A 472 -23.38 -22.93 3.68
C GLY A 472 -21.90 -22.55 3.87
N VAL A 473 -21.62 -21.30 4.26
CA VAL A 473 -20.28 -20.80 4.57
C VAL A 473 -20.13 -20.62 6.08
N TYR A 474 -19.02 -21.09 6.64
CA TYR A 474 -18.72 -20.84 8.05
C TYR A 474 -18.32 -19.39 8.25
N VAL A 475 -19.09 -18.65 9.04
CA VAL A 475 -18.81 -17.25 9.39
C VAL A 475 -18.36 -17.17 10.84
N GLN A 476 -17.16 -16.62 11.04
CA GLN A 476 -16.62 -16.29 12.35
C GLN A 476 -17.13 -14.91 12.76
N ARG A 477 -17.97 -14.84 13.81
CA ARG A 477 -18.46 -13.57 14.37
C ARG A 477 -17.56 -12.99 15.46
N PHE A 478 -16.70 -13.83 16.03
CA PHE A 478 -15.67 -13.44 16.99
C PHE A 478 -14.57 -12.62 16.30
N PRO A 479 -13.89 -11.67 16.99
CA PRO A 479 -12.88 -10.80 16.36
C PRO A 479 -11.54 -11.54 16.21
N VAL A 480 -11.54 -12.55 15.35
CA VAL A 480 -10.46 -13.50 15.13
C VAL A 480 -9.16 -12.81 14.74
N ARG A 481 -9.21 -11.79 13.85
CA ARG A 481 -8.00 -11.14 13.33
C ARG A 481 -7.33 -10.31 14.43
N THR A 482 -8.12 -9.60 15.23
CA THR A 482 -7.65 -8.85 16.40
C THR A 482 -7.05 -9.79 17.43
N VAL A 483 -7.66 -10.95 17.69
CA VAL A 483 -7.09 -11.94 18.60
C VAL A 483 -5.76 -12.47 18.06
N ALA A 484 -5.68 -12.86 16.78
CA ALA A 484 -4.43 -13.31 16.17
C ALA A 484 -3.32 -12.24 16.27
N MET A 485 -3.67 -10.97 15.99
CA MET A 485 -2.77 -9.84 16.11
C MET A 485 -2.27 -9.66 17.56
N LEU A 486 -3.15 -9.70 18.56
CA LEU A 486 -2.78 -9.56 19.97
C LEU A 486 -1.90 -10.71 20.46
N PHE A 487 -2.21 -11.95 20.06
CA PHE A 487 -1.36 -13.11 20.38
C PHE A 487 0.03 -12.96 19.77
N SER A 488 0.12 -12.50 18.52
CA SER A 488 1.40 -12.17 17.88
C SER A 488 2.12 -11.07 18.65
N LEU A 489 1.46 -9.95 18.97
CA LEU A 489 2.06 -8.83 19.67
C LEU A 489 2.56 -9.20 21.07
N CYS A 490 1.79 -9.98 21.83
CA CYS A 490 2.15 -10.39 23.19
C CYS A 490 3.25 -11.45 23.20
N SER A 491 3.24 -12.39 22.25
CA SER A 491 4.26 -13.44 22.19
C SER A 491 5.64 -12.91 21.85
N ILE A 492 5.77 -11.86 21.03
CA ILE A 492 7.08 -11.30 20.68
C ILE A 492 7.90 -10.90 21.91
N PRO A 493 7.46 -9.99 22.81
CA PRO A 493 8.23 -9.61 23.99
C PRO A 493 8.36 -10.76 24.99
N VAL A 494 7.34 -11.61 25.15
CA VAL A 494 7.37 -12.75 26.08
C VAL A 494 8.46 -13.74 25.68
N PHE A 495 8.44 -14.24 24.44
CA PHE A 495 9.46 -15.17 23.97
C PHE A 495 10.82 -14.49 23.87
N SER A 496 10.88 -13.21 23.49
CA SER A 496 12.15 -12.48 23.50
C SER A 496 12.79 -12.47 24.90
N PHE A 497 11.99 -12.19 25.95
CA PHE A 497 12.44 -12.23 27.34
C PHE A 497 12.85 -13.64 27.78
N LEU A 498 12.04 -14.65 27.46
CA LEU A 498 12.33 -16.04 27.82
C LEU A 498 13.65 -16.51 27.23
N PHE A 499 13.92 -16.25 25.94
CA PHE A 499 15.18 -16.64 25.31
C PHE A 499 16.38 -15.89 25.91
N ILE A 500 16.25 -14.60 26.24
CA ILE A 500 17.29 -13.86 26.97
C ILE A 500 17.61 -14.55 28.30
N LYS A 501 16.57 -14.94 29.06
CA LYS A 501 16.74 -15.63 30.35
C LYS A 501 17.31 -17.03 30.19
N PHE A 502 16.87 -17.81 29.20
CA PHE A 502 17.37 -19.16 28.97
C PHE A 502 18.86 -19.18 28.62
N PHE A 503 19.32 -18.28 27.76
CA PHE A 503 20.75 -18.15 27.51
C PHE A 503 21.52 -17.57 28.70
N GLY A 504 20.93 -16.62 29.43
CA GLY A 504 21.53 -16.01 30.63
C GLY A 504 21.69 -16.99 31.80
N TRP A 505 20.75 -17.92 31.98
CA TRP A 505 20.79 -18.99 32.98
C TRP A 505 21.61 -20.21 32.54
N GLY A 506 22.10 -20.24 31.31
CA GLY A 506 22.85 -21.38 30.77
C GLY A 506 21.98 -22.62 30.50
N LEU A 507 20.65 -22.48 30.45
CA LEU A 507 19.73 -23.56 30.06
C LEU A 507 19.89 -23.93 28.58
N LEU A 508 20.29 -22.97 27.74
CA LEU A 508 20.57 -23.18 26.33
C LEU A 508 22.06 -22.97 26.03
N PRO A 509 22.70 -23.87 25.25
CA PRO A 509 24.08 -23.67 24.80
C PRO A 509 24.24 -22.38 24.00
N LYS A 510 25.35 -21.66 24.20
CA LYS A 510 25.66 -20.44 23.43
C LYS A 510 25.78 -20.69 21.91
N SER A 511 26.10 -21.92 21.50
CA SER A 511 26.15 -22.31 20.09
C SER A 511 24.78 -22.25 19.40
N TRP A 512 23.68 -22.22 20.16
CA TRP A 512 22.32 -22.14 19.63
C TRP A 512 21.81 -20.68 19.55
N ASP A 513 22.61 -19.69 19.97
CA ASP A 513 22.28 -18.25 19.89
C ASP A 513 22.49 -17.69 18.46
N VAL A 514 21.71 -18.20 17.51
CA VAL A 514 21.71 -17.80 16.08
C VAL A 514 21.47 -16.29 15.90
N PHE A 515 20.72 -15.66 16.79
CA PHE A 515 20.39 -14.23 16.71
C PHE A 515 21.29 -13.32 17.58
N GLU A 516 22.34 -13.89 18.20
CA GLU A 516 23.32 -13.19 19.04
C GLU A 516 22.70 -12.29 20.12
N VAL A 517 21.66 -12.77 20.80
CA VAL A 517 20.83 -12.00 21.72
C VAL A 517 21.64 -11.47 22.92
N ASN A 518 22.57 -12.28 23.44
CA ASN A 518 23.42 -11.88 24.57
C ASN A 518 24.44 -10.79 24.22
N ARG A 519 24.94 -10.78 22.97
CA ARG A 519 25.94 -9.80 22.51
C ARG A 519 25.31 -8.43 22.32
N LYS A 520 24.07 -8.39 21.81
CA LYS A 520 23.30 -7.16 21.65
C LYS A 520 22.83 -6.57 22.98
N ALA A 521 22.42 -7.42 23.95
CA ALA A 521 22.04 -6.98 25.29
C ALA A 521 23.21 -6.27 26.02
N ALA A 522 24.42 -6.83 25.98
CA ALA A 522 25.62 -6.23 26.58
C ALA A 522 26.01 -4.87 25.95
N THR A 523 25.71 -4.68 24.65
CA THR A 523 25.98 -3.42 23.93
C THR A 523 24.97 -2.33 24.31
N SER A 524 23.69 -2.69 24.50
CA SER A 524 22.65 -1.74 24.91
C SER A 524 22.86 -1.24 26.34
N SER A 525 23.30 -2.08 27.28
CA SER A 525 23.62 -1.68 28.66
C SER A 525 24.78 -0.69 28.73
N ARG A 526 25.84 -0.88 27.92
CA ARG A 526 26.99 0.03 27.86
C ARG A 526 26.65 1.41 27.28
N THR A 527 25.71 1.48 26.34
CA THR A 527 25.23 2.76 25.77
C THR A 527 24.39 3.54 26.77
N ILE A 528 23.57 2.86 27.58
CA ILE A 528 22.78 3.49 28.66
C ILE A 528 23.72 4.02 29.75
N GLU A 529 24.74 3.27 30.17
CA GLU A 529 25.76 3.76 31.11
C GLU A 529 26.51 4.98 30.58
N ARG A 530 26.93 4.98 29.29
CA ARG A 530 27.60 6.14 28.68
C ARG A 530 26.72 7.38 28.69
N THR A 531 25.44 7.24 28.40
CA THR A 531 24.47 8.36 28.37
C THR A 531 24.21 8.91 29.77
N LEU A 532 24.30 8.07 30.81
CA LEU A 532 24.21 8.51 32.21
C LEU A 532 25.51 9.16 32.74
N THR A 533 26.67 8.79 32.19
CA THR A 533 27.96 9.40 32.56
C THR A 533 28.28 10.71 31.86
N THR A 534 27.58 11.05 30.78
CA THR A 534 27.73 12.34 30.05
C THR A 534 26.52 13.25 30.30
N SER A 535 26.31 13.67 31.54
CA SER A 535 25.51 14.86 31.85
C SER A 535 26.45 16.08 31.88
N PRO A 536 26.11 17.22 31.25
CA PRO A 536 26.99 18.38 31.25
C PRO A 536 27.09 18.95 32.67
N LYS A 537 28.31 19.00 33.23
CA LYS A 537 28.59 19.81 34.40
C LYS A 537 28.34 21.27 34.03
N SER A 538 27.50 21.93 34.81
CA SER A 538 27.23 23.36 34.76
C SER A 538 28.52 24.17 34.86
N GLU A 539 28.80 24.98 33.83
CA GLU A 539 29.73 26.11 33.92
C GLU A 539 29.13 27.19 34.82
N GLY A 540 29.93 27.71 35.75
CA GLY A 540 29.54 28.85 36.58
C GLY A 540 30.44 29.07 37.80
N SER A 541 31.65 29.60 37.59
CA SER A 541 32.23 30.73 38.37
C SER A 541 33.73 30.91 38.06
N PRO A 542 34.25 32.16 38.07
CA PRO A 542 35.56 32.50 37.49
C PRO A 542 36.69 32.45 38.52
N GLN A 543 37.89 32.07 38.07
CA GLN A 543 39.13 32.26 38.83
C GLN A 543 40.32 32.63 37.90
N PRO A 544 41.36 33.26 38.46
CA PRO A 544 41.95 34.48 37.90
C PRO A 544 43.23 34.25 37.09
N VAL A 545 43.58 35.33 36.38
CA VAL A 545 44.83 35.56 35.62
C VAL A 545 46.07 35.15 36.41
N THR A 546 46.95 34.38 35.77
CA THR A 546 48.41 34.44 35.99
C THR A 546 49.14 34.21 34.66
N ASP A 547 50.16 35.04 34.45
CA ASP A 547 51.04 35.16 33.31
C ASP A 547 52.01 33.98 33.12
N GLY A 548 52.55 33.85 31.90
CA GLY A 548 53.94 33.45 31.70
C GLY A 548 54.21 32.19 30.86
N GLU A 549 55.11 32.39 29.88
CA GLU A 549 56.00 31.40 29.22
C GLU A 549 55.53 30.64 27.97
N GLU A 550 55.85 31.27 26.83
CA GLU A 550 56.87 30.84 25.84
C GLU A 550 56.86 29.44 25.19
N VAL A 551 56.85 29.51 23.83
CA VAL A 551 57.65 28.75 22.85
C VAL A 551 57.27 27.28 22.60
N GLU A 552 56.76 26.96 21.40
CA GLU A 552 57.57 26.44 20.27
C GLU A 552 56.70 26.19 19.02
N MET A 553 57.25 26.50 17.85
CA MET A 553 56.60 26.49 16.53
C MET A 553 57.54 25.77 15.56
N SER A 554 57.03 24.87 14.68
CA SER A 554 57.59 24.39 13.38
C SER A 554 57.37 22.86 13.13
N PRO A 555 57.33 22.34 11.88
CA PRO A 555 56.62 22.83 10.69
C PRO A 555 55.92 21.71 9.88
N ARG A 556 55.32 22.17 8.78
CA ARG A 556 54.69 21.50 7.63
C ARG A 556 55.55 20.44 6.95
N ASP A 557 54.88 19.39 6.44
CA ASP A 557 55.36 18.58 5.31
C ASP A 557 54.48 18.81 4.08
N THR A 558 55.13 19.35 3.04
CA THR A 558 54.70 19.39 1.64
C THR A 558 55.32 18.20 0.90
N ASN A 559 54.57 17.53 0.04
CA ASN A 559 55.17 16.81 -1.08
C ASN A 559 54.20 16.79 -2.28
N GLU A 560 54.49 17.65 -3.26
CA GLU A 560 54.13 17.45 -4.65
C GLU A 560 55.17 16.54 -5.31
N SER A 561 54.75 15.64 -6.19
CA SER A 561 55.53 15.33 -7.39
C SER A 561 54.61 14.88 -8.52
N LEU A 562 54.91 15.43 -9.69
CA LEU A 562 54.27 15.31 -10.98
C LEU A 562 54.72 14.03 -11.73
N ASP A 563 53.98 13.78 -12.82
CA ASP A 563 54.39 13.24 -14.12
C ASP A 563 53.87 11.86 -14.53
N GLY A 564 53.33 11.81 -15.76
CA GLY A 564 53.21 10.57 -16.52
C GLY A 564 52.04 10.44 -17.49
N GLU A 565 51.95 11.35 -18.46
CA GLU A 565 51.14 11.21 -19.67
C GLU A 565 51.52 9.94 -20.48
N LYS A 566 50.54 9.15 -20.96
CA LYS A 566 50.67 8.40 -22.24
C LYS A 566 49.34 7.84 -22.76
N GLN A 567 48.96 8.37 -23.92
CA GLN A 567 48.01 7.84 -24.90
C GLN A 567 48.43 6.43 -25.39
N ARG A 568 47.46 5.57 -25.74
CA ARG A 568 47.17 5.12 -27.13
C ARG A 568 46.32 3.83 -27.22
N THR A 569 45.34 3.92 -28.13
CA THR A 569 44.91 2.92 -29.15
C THR A 569 44.15 1.64 -28.75
N SER A 570 42.87 1.59 -29.15
CA SER A 570 42.18 0.40 -29.70
C SER A 570 42.80 -0.03 -31.04
N PRO A 571 42.55 -1.26 -31.57
CA PRO A 571 41.30 -1.53 -32.31
C PRO A 571 40.73 -2.97 -32.28
N ASN A 572 39.43 -3.05 -32.61
CA ASN A 572 38.65 -4.10 -33.31
C ASN A 572 39.18 -5.53 -33.49
N VAL A 573 38.31 -6.53 -33.28
CA VAL A 573 37.93 -7.55 -34.29
C VAL A 573 36.48 -8.03 -34.06
N ALA A 574 35.75 -8.22 -35.16
CA ALA A 574 34.40 -8.76 -35.28
C ALA A 574 34.40 -10.22 -35.83
N SER A 575 33.33 -10.99 -35.57
CA SER A 575 32.74 -12.07 -36.41
C SER A 575 31.61 -12.73 -35.59
N VAL A 576 30.33 -12.77 -35.97
CA VAL A 576 29.61 -13.33 -37.15
C VAL A 576 29.38 -14.85 -37.05
N SER A 577 28.13 -15.24 -37.37
CA SER A 577 27.53 -16.57 -37.65
C SER A 577 27.07 -17.37 -36.41
N SER A 578 25.93 -18.07 -36.40
CA SER A 578 24.82 -18.30 -37.34
C SER A 578 23.75 -19.14 -36.62
N GLU A 579 22.47 -18.91 -36.90
CA GLU A 579 21.37 -19.86 -36.65
C GLU A 579 21.54 -21.13 -37.50
N PRO A 580 20.77 -22.22 -37.22
CA PRO A 580 19.49 -22.36 -37.91
C PRO A 580 18.32 -22.83 -37.04
N GLN A 581 17.13 -22.50 -37.55
CA GLN A 581 15.80 -22.97 -37.21
C GLN A 581 15.65 -24.50 -37.33
N VAL A 582 14.75 -25.08 -36.52
CA VAL A 582 13.95 -26.25 -36.91
C VAL A 582 12.50 -26.03 -36.41
N GLU A 583 11.58 -26.13 -37.37
CA GLU A 583 10.13 -26.12 -37.25
C GLU A 583 9.59 -27.35 -36.48
N GLY A 584 8.37 -27.21 -35.96
CA GLY A 584 7.59 -28.31 -35.43
C GLY A 584 6.17 -27.86 -35.08
N GLU A 585 5.32 -27.72 -36.10
CA GLU A 585 3.87 -27.81 -35.97
C GLU A 585 3.48 -29.18 -35.42
N LEU A 586 2.49 -29.24 -34.50
CA LEU A 586 1.42 -30.25 -34.52
C LEU A 586 0.33 -29.96 -33.48
N ASP A 587 -0.86 -29.74 -34.05
CA ASP A 587 -2.20 -30.18 -33.66
C ASP A 587 -2.90 -29.71 -32.39
N GLU A 588 -4.00 -29.01 -32.69
CA GLU A 588 -5.27 -28.99 -31.97
C GLU A 588 -5.73 -30.40 -31.57
N GLN A 589 -6.11 -30.58 -30.29
CA GLN A 589 -7.33 -31.29 -29.86
C GLN A 589 -7.33 -31.41 -28.32
N HIS A 590 -8.05 -30.50 -27.65
CA HIS A 590 -8.88 -30.79 -26.48
C HIS A 590 -9.53 -29.50 -25.96
N LEU A 591 -10.58 -29.07 -26.67
CA LEU A 591 -11.71 -28.40 -26.04
C LEU A 591 -12.84 -29.42 -25.90
N VAL A 592 -13.74 -29.17 -24.95
CA VAL A 592 -14.93 -29.95 -24.56
C VAL A 592 -14.66 -30.97 -23.45
N SER A 593 -14.55 -30.47 -22.22
CA SER A 593 -15.34 -30.95 -21.06
C SER A 593 -14.82 -30.37 -19.75
N GLN A 594 -15.24 -29.14 -19.39
CA GLN A 594 -15.36 -28.70 -17.98
C GLN A 594 -16.04 -27.32 -17.83
N GLN A 595 -17.03 -27.01 -18.68
CA GLN A 595 -18.03 -25.98 -18.39
C GLN A 595 -19.22 -26.69 -17.75
N LEU A 596 -19.29 -26.67 -16.41
CA LEU A 596 -20.48 -26.82 -15.56
C LEU A 596 -19.98 -27.11 -14.14
N ILE A 597 -19.67 -26.06 -13.40
CA ILE A 597 -19.72 -25.89 -11.92
C ILE A 597 -19.10 -24.51 -11.70
N GLY A 598 -19.93 -23.47 -11.61
CA GLY A 598 -19.44 -22.10 -11.51
C GLY A 598 -20.58 -21.11 -11.59
N THR A 599 -21.65 -21.34 -10.82
CA THR A 599 -22.74 -20.38 -10.64
C THR A 599 -23.41 -20.68 -9.32
N ARG A 600 -22.89 -20.05 -8.25
CA ARG A 600 -23.53 -19.74 -6.97
C ARG A 600 -22.43 -19.25 -6.03
N LEU A 601 -22.23 -17.94 -6.01
CA LEU A 601 -21.82 -17.14 -4.86
C LEU A 601 -22.35 -15.73 -5.09
#